data_AF-A0A7J2V0P9-F1
#
_entry.id   AF-A0A7J2V0P9-F1
#
_cell.length_a   1.000
_cell.length_b   1.000
_cell.length_c   1.000
_cell.angle_alpha   90.00
_cell.angle_beta   90.00
_cell.angle_gamma   90.00
#
_symmetry.space_group_name_H-M   'P 1'
#
loop_
_entity.id
_entity.type
_entity.pdbx_description
1 polymer ?
#
loop_
_entity_poly.entity_id
_entity_poly.type
_entity_poly.pdbx_seq_one_letter_code
_entity_poly.pdbx_strand_id
1 'polypeptide(L)'
;MELGKILEEEVMLRKIYEVGYANIAEEIEKISRTLSWCSRRGEKSICGELIEALDRAASSLAKLRIFKTLGGIDPGDSFDKEILRSVSHLVESYASMFKGYPMDPYERVPVRSKADLSMGNIRLRRGYVHMIHIVTAVKLAACGMVEFIEI
;
A
#
# COMPACT_ATOMS: atom_id res chain seq x y z
N MET A 1 -5.69 13.99 -19.82
CA MET A 1 -5.95 12.90 -18.85
C MET A 1 -4.76 12.89 -17.91
N GLU A 2 -4.94 13.31 -16.66
CA GLU A 2 -3.81 13.46 -15.74
C GLU A 2 -3.13 12.12 -15.46
N LEU A 3 -3.87 10.99 -15.51
CA LEU A 3 -3.30 9.65 -15.31
C LEU A 3 -2.15 9.33 -16.30
N GLY A 4 -2.29 9.71 -17.57
CA GLY A 4 -1.23 9.51 -18.57
C GLY A 4 0.02 10.32 -18.25
N LYS A 5 -0.17 11.59 -17.88
CA LYS A 5 0.91 12.48 -17.45
C LYS A 5 1.58 12.00 -16.17
N ILE A 6 0.81 11.56 -15.18
CA ILE A 6 1.33 10.97 -13.94
C ILE A 6 2.20 9.75 -14.26
N LEU A 7 1.75 8.89 -15.17
CA LEU A 7 2.50 7.70 -15.57
C LEU A 7 3.79 8.07 -16.32
N GLU A 8 3.74 9.05 -17.22
CA GLU A 8 4.94 9.59 -17.90
C GLU A 8 5.96 10.16 -16.90
N GLU A 9 5.52 11.03 -16.00
CA GLU A 9 6.37 11.62 -14.95
C GLU A 9 6.94 10.53 -14.03
N GLU A 10 6.13 9.55 -13.65
CA GLU A 10 6.58 8.41 -12.85
C GLU A 10 7.64 7.59 -13.60
N VAL A 11 7.54 7.40 -14.91
CA VAL A 11 8.57 6.66 -15.66
C VAL A 11 9.86 7.46 -15.79
N MET A 12 9.75 8.77 -16.04
CA MET A 12 10.91 9.63 -16.34
C MET A 12 11.70 10.02 -15.10
N LEU A 13 11.03 10.15 -13.96
CA LEU A 13 11.67 10.57 -12.72
C LEU A 13 12.35 9.40 -12.01
N ARG A 14 13.58 9.65 -11.52
CA ARG A 14 14.27 8.72 -10.61
C ARG A 14 13.67 8.68 -9.20
N LYS A 15 12.83 9.67 -8.85
CA LYS A 15 12.06 9.73 -7.61
C LYS A 15 10.62 9.30 -7.84
N ILE A 16 9.87 9.03 -6.77
CA ILE A 16 8.42 8.86 -6.86
C ILE A 16 7.80 10.22 -7.16
N TYR A 17 6.89 10.27 -8.14
CA TYR A 17 6.17 11.50 -8.45
C TYR A 17 5.13 11.77 -7.35
N GLU A 18 5.16 12.96 -6.75
CA GLU A 18 4.24 13.31 -5.67
C GLU A 18 2.88 13.69 -6.26
N VAL A 19 1.88 12.86 -5.96
CA VAL A 19 0.51 13.07 -6.40
C VAL A 19 -0.34 13.47 -5.21
N GLY A 20 -0.98 14.65 -5.28
CA GLY A 20 -1.92 15.10 -4.27
C GLY A 20 -3.25 14.36 -4.34
N TYR A 21 -3.90 14.16 -3.18
CA TYR A 21 -5.21 13.51 -3.11
C TYR A 21 -6.29 14.21 -3.97
N ALA A 22 -6.26 15.54 -4.03
CA ALA A 22 -7.20 16.34 -4.81
C ALA A 22 -7.15 15.98 -6.31
N ASN A 23 -5.95 15.79 -6.86
CA ASN A 23 -5.77 15.43 -8.27
C ASN A 23 -6.39 14.05 -8.58
N ILE A 24 -6.19 13.08 -7.69
CA ILE A 24 -6.78 11.74 -7.84
C ILE A 24 -8.30 11.79 -7.73
N ALA A 25 -8.83 12.54 -6.76
CA ALA A 25 -10.27 12.70 -6.58
C ALA A 25 -10.94 13.32 -7.81
N GLU A 26 -10.32 14.34 -8.40
CA GLU A 26 -10.81 14.98 -9.63
C GLU A 26 -10.84 14.00 -10.81
N GLU A 27 -9.79 13.18 -10.98
CA GLU A 27 -9.76 12.18 -12.05
C GLU A 27 -10.79 11.07 -11.85
N ILE A 28 -11.01 10.61 -10.61
CA ILE A 28 -12.07 9.65 -10.28
C ILE A 28 -13.44 10.22 -10.64
N GLU A 29 -13.68 11.51 -10.36
CA GLU A 29 -14.93 12.17 -10.70
C GLU A 29 -15.13 12.25 -12.23
N LYS A 30 -14.09 12.62 -12.98
CA LYS A 30 -14.13 12.64 -14.46
C LYS A 30 -14.44 11.26 -15.03
N ILE A 31 -13.78 10.22 -14.54
CA ILE A 31 -14.04 8.83 -14.97
C ILE A 31 -15.49 8.45 -14.65
N SER A 32 -15.97 8.75 -13.45
CA SER A 32 -17.34 8.44 -13.01
C SER A 32 -18.40 9.12 -13.91
N ARG A 33 -18.17 10.37 -14.31
CA ARG A 33 -19.03 11.10 -15.25
C ARG A 33 -19.03 10.44 -16.64
N THR A 34 -17.87 10.04 -17.14
CA THR A 34 -17.72 9.34 -18.43
C THR A 34 -18.45 8.00 -18.42
N LEU A 35 -18.28 7.20 -17.36
CA LEU A 35 -18.96 5.91 -17.20
C LEU A 35 -20.49 6.09 -17.13
N SER A 36 -20.95 7.12 -16.40
CA SER A 36 -22.38 7.47 -16.34
C SER A 36 -22.94 7.85 -17.71
N TRP A 37 -22.18 8.60 -18.51
CA TRP A 37 -22.55 8.96 -19.88
C TRP A 37 -22.68 7.74 -20.78
N CYS A 38 -21.71 6.82 -20.73
CA CYS A 38 -21.77 5.58 -21.52
C CYS A 38 -22.99 4.73 -21.14
N SER A 39 -23.27 4.61 -19.85
CA SER A 39 -24.43 3.85 -19.37
C SER A 39 -25.75 4.42 -19.89
N ARG A 40 -25.88 5.75 -19.99
CA ARG A 40 -27.09 6.41 -20.49
C ARG A 40 -27.28 6.24 -22.00
N ARG A 41 -26.20 6.12 -22.77
CA ARG A 41 -26.25 6.00 -24.24
C ARG A 41 -26.20 4.57 -24.76
N GLY A 42 -25.98 3.58 -23.89
CA GLY A 42 -25.86 2.18 -24.31
C GLY A 42 -24.54 1.85 -24.99
N GLU A 43 -23.53 2.73 -24.90
CA GLU A 43 -22.19 2.61 -25.51
C GLU A 43 -21.28 1.68 -24.70
N LYS A 44 -21.74 0.44 -24.47
CA LYS A 44 -21.07 -0.51 -23.56
C LYS A 44 -19.69 -0.94 -24.04
N SER A 45 -19.48 -1.09 -25.36
CA SER A 45 -18.19 -1.52 -25.92
C SER A 45 -17.10 -0.46 -25.70
N ILE A 46 -17.37 0.78 -26.07
CA ILE A 46 -16.44 1.91 -25.93
C ILE A 46 -16.04 2.11 -24.47
N CYS A 47 -17.01 2.03 -23.55
CA CYS A 47 -16.68 2.16 -22.13
C CYS A 47 -15.99 0.92 -21.54
N GLY A 48 -16.21 -0.26 -22.10
CA GLY A 48 -15.44 -1.46 -21.77
C GLY A 48 -13.96 -1.27 -22.10
N GLU A 49 -13.66 -0.84 -23.34
CA GLU A 49 -12.29 -0.56 -23.77
C GLU A 49 -11.61 0.52 -22.92
N LEU A 50 -12.36 1.58 -22.55
CA LEU A 50 -11.86 2.62 -21.66
C LEU A 50 -11.52 2.08 -20.26
N ILE A 51 -12.40 1.27 -19.66
CA ILE A 51 -12.15 0.67 -18.34
C ILE A 51 -10.90 -0.22 -18.40
N GLU A 52 -10.76 -1.05 -19.44
CA GLU A 52 -9.59 -1.91 -19.60
C GLU A 52 -8.29 -1.11 -19.77
N ALA A 53 -8.34 0.01 -20.50
CA ALA A 53 -7.19 0.91 -20.63
C ALA A 53 -6.83 1.55 -19.28
N LEU A 54 -7.82 2.03 -18.53
CA LEU A 54 -7.63 2.64 -17.21
C LEU A 54 -7.09 1.63 -16.19
N ASP A 55 -7.61 0.41 -16.17
CA ASP A 55 -7.17 -0.65 -15.25
C ASP A 55 -5.70 -1.04 -15.52
N ARG A 56 -5.33 -1.22 -16.80
CA ARG A 56 -3.94 -1.48 -17.19
C ARG A 56 -3.00 -0.34 -16.79
N ALA A 57 -3.40 0.91 -17.02
CA ALA A 57 -2.61 2.08 -16.64
C ALA A 57 -2.45 2.19 -15.12
N ALA A 58 -3.53 2.06 -14.35
CA ALA A 58 -3.51 2.12 -12.89
C ALA A 58 -2.66 0.99 -12.29
N SER A 59 -2.81 -0.25 -12.79
CA SER A 59 -2.01 -1.39 -12.36
C SER A 59 -0.52 -1.18 -12.65
N SER A 60 -0.18 -0.67 -13.83
CA SER A 60 1.21 -0.39 -14.20
C SER A 60 1.83 0.70 -13.33
N LEU A 61 1.08 1.78 -13.08
CA LEU A 61 1.50 2.87 -12.20
C LEU A 61 1.76 2.37 -10.78
N ALA A 62 0.83 1.60 -10.21
CA ALA A 62 0.98 1.02 -8.87
C ALA A 62 2.22 0.12 -8.77
N LYS A 63 2.42 -0.78 -9.74
CA LYS A 63 3.60 -1.65 -9.80
C LYS A 63 4.90 -0.88 -9.87
N LEU A 64 4.96 0.17 -10.69
CA LEU A 64 6.15 1.02 -10.82
C LEU A 64 6.48 1.74 -9.52
N ARG A 65 5.47 2.32 -8.87
CA ARG A 65 5.64 3.02 -7.58
C ARG A 65 6.09 2.07 -6.48
N ILE A 66 5.51 0.87 -6.40
CA ILE A 66 5.96 -0.19 -5.49
C ILE A 66 7.41 -0.57 -5.79
N PHE A 67 7.77 -0.82 -7.05
CA PHE A 67 9.14 -1.18 -7.45
C PHE A 67 10.16 -0.13 -7.01
N LYS A 68 9.88 1.16 -7.24
CA LYS A 68 10.74 2.25 -6.77
C LYS A 68 10.88 2.28 -5.26
N THR A 69 9.77 2.09 -4.54
CA THR A 69 9.76 2.07 -3.07
C THR A 69 10.62 0.92 -2.54
N LEU A 70 10.50 -0.27 -3.14
CA LEU A 70 11.34 -1.43 -2.81
C LEU A 70 12.81 -1.22 -3.16
N GLY A 71 13.11 -0.35 -4.13
CA GLY A 71 14.46 0.13 -4.44
C GLY A 71 15.00 1.19 -3.46
N GLY A 72 14.27 1.52 -2.40
CA GLY A 72 14.68 2.48 -1.36
C GLY A 72 14.34 3.94 -1.66
N ILE A 73 13.50 4.21 -2.68
CA ILE A 73 13.06 5.56 -3.00
C ILE A 73 11.90 5.95 -2.06
N ASP A 74 12.05 7.06 -1.32
CA ASP A 74 11.01 7.57 -0.42
C ASP A 74 9.78 8.10 -1.22
N PRO A 75 8.55 7.69 -0.87
CA PRO A 75 7.33 8.17 -1.52
C PRO A 75 6.98 9.64 -1.23
N GLY A 76 7.72 10.32 -0.34
CA GLY A 76 7.52 11.74 -0.06
C GLY A 76 6.12 12.03 0.48
N ASP A 77 5.50 13.11 0.00
CA ASP A 77 4.16 13.54 0.40
C ASP A 77 3.03 13.07 -0.53
N SER A 78 3.29 12.05 -1.36
CA SER A 78 2.24 11.46 -2.20
C SER A 78 1.06 10.91 -1.39
N PHE A 79 -0.14 10.95 -1.98
CA PHE A 79 -1.40 10.50 -1.34
C PHE A 79 -1.35 9.04 -0.85
N ASP A 80 -0.56 8.19 -1.50
CA ASP A 80 -0.40 6.76 -1.26
C ASP A 80 0.86 6.44 -0.42
N LYS A 81 1.52 7.45 0.17
CA LYS A 81 2.79 7.26 0.91
C LYS A 81 2.71 6.23 2.03
N GLU A 82 1.60 6.17 2.76
CA GLU A 82 1.39 5.21 3.85
C GLU A 82 1.28 3.78 3.32
N ILE A 83 0.63 3.60 2.18
CA ILE A 83 0.51 2.29 1.51
C ILE A 83 1.90 1.82 1.05
N LEU A 84 2.66 2.70 0.39
CA LEU A 84 3.99 2.39 -0.11
C LEU A 84 4.97 2.06 1.03
N ARG A 85 4.96 2.85 2.11
CA ARG A 85 5.75 2.55 3.32
C ARG A 85 5.38 1.21 3.95
N SER A 86 4.09 0.88 3.99
CA SER A 86 3.62 -0.41 4.50
C SER A 86 4.17 -1.58 3.67
N VAL A 87 4.26 -1.43 2.35
CA VAL A 87 4.85 -2.44 1.45
C VAL A 87 6.34 -2.63 1.73
N SER A 88 7.11 -1.55 1.90
CA SER A 88 8.52 -1.67 2.29
C SER A 88 8.69 -2.35 3.64
N HIS A 89 7.88 -2.00 4.64
CA HIS A 89 7.92 -2.66 5.94
C HIS A 89 7.55 -4.14 5.89
N LEU A 90 6.67 -4.59 4.99
CA LEU A 90 6.42 -6.02 4.78
C LEU A 90 7.70 -6.74 4.33
N VAL A 91 8.41 -6.17 3.36
CA VAL A 91 9.64 -6.77 2.82
C VAL A 91 10.76 -6.76 3.86
N GLU A 92 10.93 -5.66 4.59
CA GLU A 92 11.90 -5.57 5.69
C GLU A 92 11.59 -6.58 6.80
N SER A 93 10.33 -6.67 7.21
CA SER A 93 9.86 -7.62 8.23
C SER A 93 10.05 -9.07 7.79
N TYR A 94 9.89 -9.36 6.50
CA TYR A 94 10.17 -10.69 5.95
C TYR A 94 11.68 -10.97 5.92
N ALA A 95 12.49 -10.00 5.51
CA ALA A 95 13.95 -10.15 5.48
C ALA A 95 14.55 -10.34 6.88
N SER A 96 14.02 -9.65 7.89
CA SER A 96 14.46 -9.78 9.28
C SER A 96 14.06 -11.12 9.93
N MET A 97 13.09 -11.86 9.38
CA MET A 97 12.86 -13.26 9.80
C MET A 97 14.11 -14.11 9.64
N PHE A 98 14.86 -13.91 8.56
CA PHE A 98 16.14 -14.61 8.33
C PHE A 98 17.26 -14.14 9.24
N LYS A 99 17.10 -12.98 9.90
CA LYS A 99 18.04 -12.46 10.90
C LYS A 99 17.82 -13.06 12.30
N GLY A 100 16.75 -13.85 12.50
CA GLY A 100 16.55 -14.67 13.69
C GLY A 100 15.74 -13.99 14.78
N TYR A 101 14.48 -13.64 14.50
CA TYR A 101 13.56 -13.24 15.57
C TYR A 101 13.42 -14.36 16.62
N PRO A 102 13.41 -14.02 17.93
CA PRO A 102 13.04 -14.99 18.95
C PRO A 102 11.63 -15.52 18.67
N MET A 103 11.55 -16.80 18.35
CA MET A 103 10.30 -17.49 18.02
C MET A 103 10.10 -18.66 18.97
N ASP A 104 8.89 -18.78 19.51
CA ASP A 104 8.52 -19.92 20.33
C ASP A 104 8.08 -21.14 19.48
N PRO A 105 7.88 -22.34 20.08
CA PRO A 105 7.46 -23.54 19.33
C PRO A 105 6.10 -23.46 18.64
N TYR A 106 5.32 -22.38 18.87
CA TYR A 106 4.01 -22.15 18.27
C TYR A 106 4.05 -21.05 17.19
N GLU A 107 5.25 -20.76 16.67
CA GLU A 107 5.50 -19.73 15.65
C GLU A 107 5.11 -18.32 16.11
N ARG A 108 5.16 -18.05 17.43
CA ARG A 108 4.89 -16.73 17.98
C ARG A 108 6.17 -15.97 18.25
N VAL A 109 6.13 -14.69 17.93
CA VAL A 109 7.24 -13.75 18.12
C VAL A 109 6.83 -12.63 19.06
N PRO A 110 7.74 -12.11 19.89
CA PRO A 110 7.47 -10.98 20.76
C PRO A 110 7.43 -9.69 19.93
N VAL A 111 6.35 -8.94 20.08
CA VAL A 111 6.19 -7.63 19.47
C VAL A 111 5.78 -6.60 20.52
N ARG A 112 6.28 -5.37 20.41
CA ARG A 112 5.80 -4.25 21.23
C ARG A 112 4.70 -3.51 20.46
N SER A 113 3.57 -3.26 21.11
CA SER A 113 2.49 -2.52 20.48
C SER A 113 2.76 -1.01 20.43
N LYS A 114 2.50 -0.39 19.28
CA LYS A 114 2.53 1.05 19.07
C LYS A 114 1.14 1.70 19.20
N ALA A 115 0.08 0.90 19.25
CA ALA A 115 -1.30 1.37 19.31
C ALA A 115 -2.17 0.57 20.29
N ASP A 116 -3.24 1.19 20.77
CA ASP A 116 -4.33 0.45 21.41
C ASP A 116 -5.24 -0.09 20.30
N LEU A 117 -5.43 -1.41 20.27
CA LEU A 117 -6.22 -2.08 19.24
C LEU A 117 -7.05 -3.18 19.87
N SER A 118 -8.34 -3.23 19.56
CA SER A 118 -9.21 -4.35 19.93
C SER A 118 -9.99 -4.80 18.70
N MET A 119 -9.54 -5.87 18.06
CA MET A 119 -10.18 -6.41 16.85
C MET A 119 -10.21 -7.94 16.91
N GLY A 120 -11.42 -8.51 16.94
CA GLY A 120 -11.62 -9.95 17.11
C GLY A 120 -10.91 -10.48 18.35
N ASN A 121 -9.99 -11.44 18.17
CA ASN A 121 -9.19 -12.02 19.24
C ASN A 121 -7.89 -11.25 19.54
N ILE A 122 -7.61 -10.18 18.81
CA ILE A 122 -6.40 -9.37 19.01
C ILE A 122 -6.74 -8.20 19.92
N ARG A 123 -6.08 -8.16 21.09
CA ARG A 123 -6.10 -7.03 22.01
C ARG A 123 -4.68 -6.56 22.26
N LEU A 124 -4.35 -5.41 21.68
CA LEU A 124 -3.07 -4.74 21.86
C LEU A 124 -3.27 -3.54 22.76
N ARG A 125 -2.34 -3.34 23.68
CA ARG A 125 -2.26 -2.13 24.49
C ARG A 125 -0.94 -1.44 24.19
N ARG A 126 -0.96 -0.15 23.89
CA ARG A 126 0.24 0.62 23.53
C ARG A 126 1.33 0.45 24.59
N GLY A 127 2.54 0.16 24.13
CA GLY A 127 3.73 -0.06 24.95
C GLY A 127 3.89 -1.48 25.51
N TYR A 128 2.85 -2.31 25.46
CA TYR A 128 2.91 -3.68 25.99
C TYR A 128 3.55 -4.63 24.97
N VAL A 129 4.18 -5.68 25.51
CA VAL A 129 4.75 -6.77 24.72
C VAL A 129 3.74 -7.90 24.61
N HIS A 130 3.54 -8.40 23.40
CA HIS A 130 2.61 -9.48 23.10
C HIS A 130 3.32 -10.57 22.30
N MET A 131 2.97 -11.83 22.56
CA MET A 131 3.37 -12.97 21.74
C MET A 131 2.31 -13.18 20.67
N ILE A 132 2.66 -12.92 19.41
CA ILE A 132 1.74 -12.99 18.27
C ILE A 132 2.29 -13.95 17.23
N HIS A 133 1.43 -14.75 16.62
CA HIS A 133 1.79 -15.61 15.50
C HIS A 133 2.47 -14.79 14.39
N ILE A 134 3.60 -15.26 13.87
CA ILE A 134 4.50 -14.48 13.03
C ILE A 134 3.82 -13.85 11.81
N VAL A 135 2.95 -14.60 11.14
CA VAL A 135 2.19 -14.09 9.98
C VAL A 135 1.33 -12.86 10.34
N THR A 136 0.71 -12.87 11.52
CA THR A 136 -0.09 -11.74 12.01
C THR A 136 0.82 -10.60 12.47
N ALA A 137 1.95 -10.92 13.11
CA ALA A 137 2.94 -9.93 13.54
C ALA A 137 3.50 -9.13 12.35
N VAL A 138 3.88 -9.79 11.25
CA VAL A 138 4.36 -9.14 10.02
C VAL A 138 3.31 -8.18 9.44
N LYS A 139 2.04 -8.59 9.39
CA LYS A 139 0.94 -7.74 8.91
C LYS A 139 0.75 -6.50 9.80
N LEU A 140 0.75 -6.69 11.12
CA LEU A 140 0.61 -5.58 12.06
C LEU A 140 1.82 -4.64 12.02
N ALA A 141 3.03 -5.17 11.83
CA ALA A 141 4.26 -4.39 11.71
C ALA A 141 4.26 -3.55 10.43
N ALA A 142 3.82 -4.13 9.32
CA ALA A 142 3.64 -3.40 8.06
C ALA A 142 2.68 -2.22 8.19
N CYS A 143 1.60 -2.37 8.96
CA CYS A 143 0.67 -1.29 9.25
C CYS A 143 1.17 -0.32 10.35
N GLY A 144 2.41 -0.46 10.82
CA GLY A 144 2.99 0.37 11.88
C GLY A 144 2.35 0.18 13.27
N MET A 145 1.53 -0.85 13.45
CA MET A 145 0.79 -1.09 14.70
C MET A 145 1.65 -1.75 15.77
N VAL A 146 2.68 -2.50 15.38
CA VAL A 146 3.62 -3.16 16.28
C VAL A 146 5.06 -3.00 15.77
N GLU A 147 6.03 -3.24 16.65
CA GLU A 147 7.43 -3.44 16.30
C GLU A 147 7.92 -4.79 16.82
N PHE A 148 8.72 -5.48 16.02
CA PHE A 148 9.41 -6.68 16.50
C PHE A 148 10.42 -6.31 17.58
N ILE A 149 10.56 -7.18 18.58
CA ILE A 149 11.62 -7.06 19.58
C ILE A 149 12.79 -7.91 19.10
N GLU A 150 13.89 -7.25 18.76
CA GLU A 150 15.17 -7.87 18.43
C GLU A 150 15.94 -8.20 19.72
N ILE A 151 16.81 -9.22 19.67
CA ILE A 151 17.73 -9.59 20.75
C ILE A 151 19.04 -8.82 20.57
#